data_AF-A0A1Y3EA32-F1
#
_entry.id   AF-A0A1Y3EA32-F1
#
_cell.length_a   1.000
_cell.length_b   1.000
_cell.length_c   1.000
_cell.angle_alpha   90.00
_cell.angle_beta   90.00
_cell.angle_gamma   90.00
#
_symmetry.space_group_name_H-M   'P 1'
#
loop_
_entity.id
_entity.type
_entity.pdbx_description
1 polymer ?
#
loop_
_entity_poly.entity_id
_entity_poly.type
_entity_poly.pdbx_seq_one_letter_code
_entity_poly.pdbx_strand_id
1 'polypeptide(L)'
;LGEKRGRGRERDRAQYFAFNNFNLKTVSGKTHLLQACADLSSRGVYVCASTTTAAGLTVTMGRGVDGDATVEAGALVLANDGCCCIDEFDKLHSHQQCLLEAMEQQELSVCKAGARCQFSARVSVVAACNPAKGHYEPRLSLTANVNV
;
A
#
# COMPACT_ATOMS: atom_id res chain seq x y z
N LEU A 1 36.53 -27.68 -10.22
CA LEU A 1 36.83 -26.65 -9.19
C LEU A 1 36.42 -25.29 -9.77
N GLY A 2 35.24 -24.72 -9.53
CA GLY A 2 34.10 -25.10 -8.71
C GLY A 2 32.84 -24.41 -9.23
N GLU A 3 31.72 -25.15 -9.20
CA GLU A 3 30.37 -24.62 -9.37
C GLU A 3 30.10 -23.49 -8.38
N LYS A 4 29.76 -22.30 -8.87
CA LYS A 4 29.04 -21.32 -8.06
C LYS A 4 27.54 -21.55 -8.26
N ARG A 5 27.02 -22.42 -7.39
CA ARG A 5 25.61 -22.63 -7.09
C ARG A 5 24.84 -21.31 -7.09
N GLY A 6 23.77 -21.27 -7.87
CA GLY A 6 22.84 -20.14 -7.96
C GLY A 6 22.26 -19.81 -6.59
N ARG A 7 22.39 -18.53 -6.20
CA ARG A 7 21.53 -17.95 -5.16
C ARG A 7 20.17 -17.74 -5.79
N GLY A 8 19.28 -18.72 -5.60
CA GLY A 8 17.86 -18.56 -5.85
C GLY A 8 17.37 -17.31 -5.13
N ARG A 9 16.96 -16.30 -5.91
CA ARG A 9 16.28 -15.12 -5.41
C ARG A 9 14.86 -15.56 -5.08
N GLU A 10 14.65 -15.94 -3.84
CA GLU A 10 13.32 -16.06 -3.23
C GLU A 10 12.74 -14.64 -3.08
N ARG A 11 12.32 -14.03 -4.20
CA ARG A 11 11.73 -12.67 -4.27
C ARG A 11 10.28 -12.70 -4.75
N ASP A 12 9.61 -13.83 -4.56
CA ASP A 12 8.19 -13.96 -4.88
C ASP A 12 7.42 -14.04 -3.57
N ARG A 13 6.85 -12.91 -3.15
CA ARG A 13 5.57 -12.76 -2.42
C ARG A 13 5.47 -11.33 -1.92
N ALA A 14 4.45 -10.62 -2.40
CA ALA A 14 3.97 -9.41 -1.75
C ALA A 14 3.70 -9.75 -0.27
N GLN A 15 4.58 -9.29 0.62
CA GLN A 15 4.41 -9.54 2.05
C GLN A 15 3.37 -8.55 2.56
N TYR A 16 2.16 -9.06 2.76
CA TYR A 16 1.11 -8.39 3.54
C TYR A 16 1.53 -8.47 5.02
N PHE A 17 1.98 -7.35 5.60
CA PHE A 17 2.16 -7.27 7.06
C PHE A 17 1.05 -6.38 7.61
N ALA A 18 -0.11 -6.99 7.86
CA ALA A 18 -1.15 -6.33 8.65
C ALA A 18 -0.76 -6.41 10.12
N PHE A 19 -0.50 -5.25 10.76
CA PHE A 19 -0.38 -5.18 12.21
C PHE A 19 -1.77 -5.26 12.84
N ASN A 20 -2.40 -6.42 12.74
CA ASN A 20 -3.55 -6.77 13.56
C ASN A 20 -3.00 -7.26 14.90
N ASN A 21 -3.24 -6.51 15.97
CA ASN A 21 -2.82 -6.74 17.36
C ASN A 21 -1.49 -6.12 17.77
N PHE A 22 -1.44 -4.80 17.82
CA PHE A 22 -0.88 -4.20 19.03
C PHE A 22 -2.04 -3.68 19.88
N ASN A 23 -2.10 -4.13 21.13
CA ASN A 23 -2.91 -3.57 22.23
C ASN A 23 -2.50 -2.12 22.56
N LEU A 24 -2.13 -1.31 21.56
CA LEU A 24 -1.91 0.12 21.69
C LEU A 24 -3.30 0.77 21.67
N LYS A 25 -3.85 0.92 22.88
CA LYS A 25 -5.08 1.68 23.18
C LYS A 25 -5.11 3.09 22.56
N THR A 26 -3.97 3.61 22.15
CA THR A 26 -3.81 4.95 21.58
C THR A 26 -3.51 4.86 20.08
N VAL A 27 -4.35 5.51 19.26
CA VAL A 27 -4.15 5.68 17.79
C VAL A 27 -2.72 6.14 17.48
N SER A 28 -2.16 7.03 18.31
CA SER A 28 -0.80 7.59 18.17
C SER A 28 0.33 6.54 18.11
N GLY A 29 0.23 5.40 18.79
CA GLY A 29 1.31 4.40 18.79
C GLY A 29 1.43 3.62 17.47
N LYS A 30 0.31 3.39 16.78
CA LYS A 30 0.27 2.67 15.50
C LYS A 30 0.86 3.52 14.38
N THR A 31 0.49 4.80 14.34
CA THR A 31 1.00 5.78 13.36
C THR A 31 2.51 5.93 13.43
N HIS A 32 3.09 6.10 14.64
CA HIS A 32 4.54 6.24 14.79
C HIS A 32 5.29 4.97 14.35
N LEU A 33 4.72 3.79 14.58
CA LEU A 33 5.30 2.53 14.12
C LEU A 33 5.31 2.45 12.59
N LEU A 34 4.20 2.82 11.94
CA LEU A 34 4.12 2.88 10.48
C LEU A 34 5.12 3.88 9.89
N GLN A 35 5.25 5.07 10.48
CA GLN A 35 6.24 6.07 10.06
C GLN A 35 7.66 5.54 10.19
N ALA A 36 8.00 4.91 11.32
CA ALA A 36 9.30 4.28 11.51
C ALA A 36 9.56 3.17 10.49
N CYS A 37 8.55 2.34 10.15
CA CYS A 37 8.67 1.32 9.11
C CYS A 37 8.93 1.92 7.71
N ALA A 38 8.28 3.05 7.38
CA ALA A 38 8.55 3.76 6.14
C ALA A 38 9.99 4.30 6.14
N ASP A 39 10.41 4.98 7.20
CA ASP A 39 11.75 5.59 7.29
C ASP A 39 12.90 4.56 7.23
N LEU A 40 12.68 3.34 7.74
CA LEU A 40 13.65 2.26 7.68
C LEU A 40 13.77 1.65 6.27
N SER A 41 12.77 1.81 5.42
CA SER A 41 12.78 1.29 4.05
C SER A 41 13.51 2.24 3.12
N SER A 42 14.40 1.70 2.27
CA SER A 42 15.09 2.49 1.23
C SER A 42 14.14 3.23 0.27
N ARG A 43 12.89 2.73 0.15
CA ARG A 43 11.79 3.33 -0.60
C ARG A 43 10.51 3.22 0.22
N GLY A 44 10.51 3.91 1.36
CA GLY A 44 9.35 4.02 2.24
C GLY A 44 8.41 5.14 1.83
N VAL A 45 7.12 4.85 1.78
CA VAL A 45 6.07 5.86 1.65
C VAL A 45 5.07 5.66 2.76
N TYR A 46 4.75 6.72 3.50
CA TYR A 46 3.69 6.74 4.49
C TYR A 46 2.47 7.47 3.92
N VAL A 47 1.28 6.88 4.10
CA VAL A 47 0.02 7.36 3.56
C VAL A 47 -1.06 7.21 4.61
N CYS A 48 -1.92 8.21 4.78
CA CYS A 48 -3.09 8.11 5.63
C CYS A 48 -4.35 8.00 4.76
N ALA A 49 -5.10 6.91 4.90
CA ALA A 49 -6.26 6.62 4.07
C ALA A 49 -7.37 7.69 4.16
N SER A 50 -7.49 8.40 5.29
CA SER A 50 -8.49 9.48 5.44
C SER A 50 -8.17 10.73 4.62
N THR A 51 -6.90 10.96 4.30
CA THR A 51 -6.45 12.13 3.54
C THR A 51 -6.06 11.80 2.11
N THR A 52 -6.00 10.53 1.76
CA THR A 52 -5.51 10.07 0.45
C THR A 52 -6.66 9.76 -0.50
N THR A 53 -6.50 10.22 -1.74
CA THR A 53 -7.41 9.94 -2.85
C THR A 53 -6.94 8.72 -3.65
N ALA A 54 -7.83 8.15 -4.48
CA ALA A 54 -7.47 7.10 -5.44
C ALA A 54 -6.23 7.47 -6.28
N ALA A 55 -6.19 8.73 -6.73
CA ALA A 55 -5.11 9.31 -7.51
C ALA A 55 -3.78 9.33 -6.74
N GLY A 56 -3.83 9.74 -5.47
CA GLY A 56 -2.65 9.79 -4.60
C GLY A 56 -2.12 8.43 -4.19
N LEU A 57 -2.96 7.38 -4.20
CA LEU A 57 -2.53 6.01 -3.93
C LEU A 57 -1.96 5.32 -5.18
N THR A 58 -2.60 5.52 -6.34
CA THR A 58 -2.35 4.75 -7.56
C THR A 58 -1.55 5.57 -8.59
N VAL A 59 -2.09 5.83 -9.77
CA VAL A 59 -1.48 6.68 -10.81
C VAL A 59 -2.60 7.44 -11.48
N THR A 60 -2.35 8.71 -11.78
CA THR A 60 -3.29 9.52 -12.55
C THR A 60 -2.66 10.00 -13.83
N MET A 61 -3.45 9.96 -14.92
CA MET A 61 -3.05 10.54 -16.19
C MET A 61 -3.87 11.82 -16.47
N GLY A 62 -3.13 12.88 -16.79
CA GLY A 62 -3.62 14.20 -17.11
C GLY A 62 -3.20 14.64 -18.53
N ARG A 63 -3.54 15.89 -18.84
CA ARG A 63 -3.04 16.58 -20.03
C ARG A 63 -2.25 17.79 -19.55
N GLY A 64 -1.03 17.93 -20.04
CA GLY A 64 -0.18 19.09 -19.81
C GLY A 64 -0.68 20.31 -20.56
N VAL A 65 -0.06 21.45 -20.28
CA VAL A 65 -0.39 22.75 -20.89
C VAL A 65 -0.17 22.72 -22.41
N ASP A 66 0.85 21.97 -22.86
CA ASP A 66 1.20 21.82 -24.27
C ASP A 66 0.35 20.76 -25.01
N GLY A 67 -0.61 20.13 -24.34
CA GLY A 67 -1.48 19.09 -24.89
C GLY A 67 -0.95 17.66 -24.77
N ASP A 68 0.30 17.49 -24.31
CA ASP A 68 0.92 16.19 -24.08
C ASP A 68 0.30 15.45 -22.88
N ALA A 69 0.32 14.12 -22.91
CA ALA A 69 -0.14 13.30 -21.80
C ALA A 69 0.86 13.40 -20.62
N THR A 70 0.38 13.78 -19.44
CA THR A 70 1.17 13.84 -18.21
C THR A 70 0.77 12.71 -17.28
N VAL A 71 1.73 12.13 -16.56
CA VAL A 71 1.49 11.06 -15.60
C VAL A 71 1.98 11.50 -14.23
N GLU A 72 1.10 11.38 -13.24
CA GLU A 72 1.42 11.59 -11.83
C GLU A 72 1.41 10.25 -11.11
N ALA A 73 2.58 9.87 -10.58
CA ALA A 73 2.76 8.64 -9.82
C ALA A 73 2.30 8.83 -8.37
N GLY A 74 1.40 7.97 -7.91
CA GLY A 74 0.98 7.91 -6.52
C GLY A 74 1.83 6.97 -5.66
N ALA A 75 1.43 6.83 -4.41
CA ALA A 75 2.23 6.20 -3.36
C ALA A 75 2.72 4.78 -3.69
N LEU A 76 1.89 3.94 -4.33
CA LEU A 76 2.26 2.55 -4.64
C LEU A 76 3.38 2.46 -5.68
N VAL A 77 3.40 3.38 -6.65
CA VAL A 77 4.45 3.44 -7.67
C VAL A 77 5.73 4.04 -7.09
N LEU A 78 5.60 5.07 -6.25
CA LEU A 78 6.74 5.67 -5.56
C LEU A 78 7.43 4.69 -4.61
N ALA A 79 6.67 3.80 -3.98
CA ALA A 79 7.16 2.75 -3.08
C ALA A 79 7.58 1.45 -3.80
N ASN A 80 7.70 1.44 -5.13
CA ASN A 80 8.05 0.23 -5.88
C ASN A 80 9.44 -0.32 -5.47
N ASP A 81 9.50 -1.64 -5.22
CA ASP A 81 10.61 -2.38 -4.60
C ASP A 81 10.93 -1.95 -3.15
N GLY A 82 9.94 -1.36 -2.47
CA GLY A 82 10.06 -0.84 -1.10
C GLY A 82 8.86 -1.16 -0.22
N CYS A 83 8.49 -0.19 0.63
CA CYS A 83 7.44 -0.34 1.64
C CYS A 83 6.43 0.81 1.55
N CYS A 84 5.14 0.50 1.46
CA CYS A 84 4.05 1.47 1.58
C CYS A 84 3.30 1.21 2.89
N CYS A 85 3.39 2.17 3.80
CA CYS A 85 2.73 2.14 5.10
C CYS A 85 1.41 2.92 5.03
N ILE A 86 0.29 2.24 5.24
CA ILE A 86 -1.06 2.82 5.15
C ILE A 86 -1.68 2.87 6.55
N ASP A 87 -1.91 4.08 7.05
CA ASP A 87 -2.65 4.30 8.30
C ASP A 87 -4.16 4.47 8.03
N GLU A 88 -4.96 4.20 9.06
CA GLU A 88 -6.42 4.23 9.02
C GLU A 88 -7.00 3.43 7.85
N PHE A 89 -6.45 2.25 7.57
CA PHE A 89 -6.85 1.41 6.43
C PHE A 89 -8.34 1.10 6.40
N ASP A 90 -8.98 1.04 7.58
CA ASP A 90 -10.43 0.95 7.74
C ASP A 90 -11.22 2.10 7.12
N LYS A 91 -10.58 3.16 6.61
CA LYS A 91 -11.24 4.27 5.90
C LYS A 91 -11.03 4.22 4.38
N LEU A 92 -10.29 3.22 3.86
CA LEU A 92 -9.91 3.11 2.44
C LEU A 92 -10.98 2.45 1.54
N HIS A 93 -12.27 2.53 1.91
CA HIS A 93 -13.35 1.71 1.34
C HIS A 93 -13.49 1.76 -0.19
N SER A 94 -13.36 2.95 -0.78
CA SER A 94 -13.56 3.15 -2.23
C SER A 94 -12.38 2.71 -3.10
N HIS A 95 -11.20 2.49 -2.50
CA HIS A 95 -9.95 2.28 -3.23
C HIS A 95 -9.24 0.97 -2.87
N GLN A 96 -9.74 0.26 -1.87
CA GLN A 96 -9.21 -1.03 -1.43
C GLN A 96 -9.16 -2.06 -2.54
N GLN A 97 -10.20 -2.16 -3.37
CA GLN A 97 -10.20 -3.13 -4.48
C GLN A 97 -9.05 -2.88 -5.48
N CYS A 98 -8.79 -1.62 -5.79
CA CYS A 98 -7.71 -1.24 -6.71
C CYS A 98 -6.34 -1.51 -6.09
N LEU A 99 -6.18 -1.28 -4.78
CA LEU A 99 -4.97 -1.66 -4.04
C LEU A 99 -4.74 -3.17 -4.09
N LEU A 100 -5.76 -3.98 -3.81
CA LEU A 100 -5.65 -5.44 -3.85
C LEU A 100 -5.31 -5.96 -5.24
N GLU A 101 -5.92 -5.41 -6.28
CA GLU A 101 -5.59 -5.75 -7.67
C GLU A 101 -4.13 -5.38 -8.02
N ALA A 102 -3.70 -4.18 -7.64
CA ALA A 102 -2.33 -3.74 -7.85
C ALA A 102 -1.29 -4.61 -7.12
N MET A 103 -1.65 -5.10 -5.93
CA MET A 103 -0.80 -5.99 -5.14
C MET A 103 -0.76 -7.40 -5.71
N GLU A 104 -1.89 -7.92 -6.21
CA GLU A 104 -1.99 -9.24 -6.84
C GLU A 104 -1.20 -9.28 -8.15
N GLN A 105 -1.34 -8.25 -8.99
CA GLN A 105 -0.65 -8.16 -10.27
C GLN A 105 0.78 -7.60 -10.15
N GLN A 106 1.11 -6.99 -9.00
CA GLN A 106 2.34 -6.21 -8.78
C GLN A 106 2.56 -5.11 -9.84
N GLU A 107 1.48 -4.60 -10.41
CA GLU A 107 1.46 -3.66 -11.52
C GLU A 107 0.24 -2.75 -11.42
N LEU A 108 0.40 -1.49 -11.81
CA LEU A 108 -0.68 -0.54 -12.02
C LEU A 108 -0.73 -0.17 -13.50
N SER A 109 -1.93 -0.21 -14.08
CA SER A 109 -2.15 0.23 -15.46
C SER A 109 -3.20 1.33 -15.51
N VAL A 110 -2.95 2.34 -16.34
CA VAL A 110 -3.90 3.43 -16.57
C VAL A 110 -4.05 3.64 -18.08
N CYS A 111 -5.30 3.72 -18.51
CA CYS A 111 -5.69 3.95 -19.90
C CYS A 111 -6.56 5.20 -19.96
N LYS A 112 -6.09 6.26 -20.60
CA LYS A 112 -6.87 7.50 -20.78
C LYS A 112 -6.44 8.21 -22.06
N ALA A 113 -7.38 8.87 -22.73
CA ALA A 113 -7.13 9.65 -23.95
C ALA A 113 -6.33 8.91 -25.06
N GLY A 114 -6.51 7.59 -25.18
CA GLY A 114 -5.83 6.78 -26.19
C GLY A 114 -4.41 6.33 -25.84
N ALA A 115 -3.86 6.75 -24.69
CA ALA A 115 -2.59 6.29 -24.16
C ALA A 115 -2.81 5.21 -23.08
N ARG A 116 -1.95 4.18 -23.09
CA ARG A 116 -1.87 3.14 -22.06
C ARG A 116 -0.49 3.20 -21.43
N CYS A 117 -0.45 3.39 -20.12
CA CYS A 117 0.78 3.39 -19.34
C CYS A 117 0.71 2.31 -18.27
N GLN A 118 1.85 1.66 -18.03
CA GLN A 118 2.00 0.58 -17.07
C GLN A 118 3.16 0.90 -16.12
N PHE A 119 2.95 0.65 -14.83
CA PHE A 119 3.88 0.97 -13.76
C PHE A 119 4.07 -0.24 -12.88
N SER A 120 5.32 -0.61 -12.61
CA SER A 120 5.61 -1.63 -11.60
C SER A 120 5.21 -1.13 -10.22
N ALA A 121 4.49 -1.97 -9.47
CA ALA A 121 4.07 -1.72 -8.10
C ALA A 121 4.43 -2.95 -7.23
N ARG A 122 5.69 -3.41 -7.31
CA ARG A 122 6.23 -4.47 -6.44
C ARG A 122 6.48 -3.92 -5.05
N VAL A 123 5.41 -3.63 -4.32
CA VAL A 123 5.45 -2.94 -3.03
C VAL A 123 5.06 -3.90 -1.90
N SER A 124 5.76 -3.80 -0.77
CA SER A 124 5.33 -4.43 0.47
C SER A 124 4.40 -3.45 1.20
N VAL A 125 3.17 -3.87 1.51
CA VAL A 125 2.18 -3.00 2.16
C VAL A 125 2.08 -3.36 3.64
N VAL A 126 2.24 -2.35 4.48
CA VAL A 126 2.04 -2.44 5.93
C VAL A 126 0.84 -1.56 6.27
N ALA A 127 -0.22 -2.15 6.82
CA ALA A 127 -1.45 -1.43 7.12
C ALA A 127 -1.75 -1.44 8.61
N ALA A 128 -2.18 -0.28 9.13
CA ALA A 128 -2.83 -0.18 10.43
C ALA A 128 -4.31 0.13 10.23
N CYS A 129 -5.16 -0.57 10.97
CA CYS A 129 -6.60 -0.35 10.98
C CYS A 129 -7.09 -0.20 12.43
N ASN A 130 -8.22 0.45 12.58
CA ASN A 130 -8.91 0.55 13.86
C ASN A 130 -10.06 -0.47 13.93
N PRO A 131 -10.35 -1.04 15.12
CA PRO A 131 -11.51 -1.93 15.30
C PRO A 131 -12.82 -1.17 15.04
N ALA A 132 -13.81 -1.84 14.45
CA ALA A 132 -15.09 -1.25 14.07
C ALA A 132 -15.86 -0.62 15.24
N LYS A 133 -15.70 -1.17 16.45
CA LYS A 133 -16.34 -0.67 17.69
C LYS A 133 -15.40 0.12 18.60
N GLY A 134 -14.24 0.56 18.10
CA GLY A 134 -13.21 1.26 18.88
C GLY A 134 -12.39 0.38 19.82
N HIS A 135 -12.88 -0.80 20.18
CA HIS A 135 -12.16 -1.81 20.94
C HIS A 135 -12.21 -3.17 20.25
N TYR A 136 -11.09 -3.89 20.28
CA TYR A 136 -11.01 -5.26 19.79
C TYR A 136 -11.61 -6.19 20.84
N GLU A 137 -12.61 -6.99 20.43
CA GLU A 137 -13.25 -7.99 21.26
C GLU A 137 -12.66 -9.38 20.94
N PRO A 138 -11.86 -10.00 21.83
CA PRO A 138 -11.21 -11.28 21.53
C PRO A 138 -12.18 -12.46 21.33
N ARG A 139 -13.45 -12.27 21.72
CA ARG A 139 -14.51 -13.27 21.60
C ARG A 139 -15.20 -13.24 20.23
N LEU A 140 -14.98 -12.18 19.44
CA LEU A 140 -15.52 -12.05 18.10
C LEU A 140 -14.49 -12.47 17.06
N SER A 141 -14.96 -12.90 15.89
CA SER A 141 -14.09 -13.19 14.74
C SER A 141 -13.40 -11.92 14.24
N LEU A 142 -12.31 -12.07 13.47
CA LEU A 142 -11.59 -10.93 12.89
C LEU A 142 -12.51 -10.06 12.02
N THR A 143 -13.32 -10.68 11.16
CA THR A 143 -14.30 -10.00 10.30
C THR A 143 -15.38 -9.25 11.10
N ALA A 144 -15.68 -9.71 12.33
CA ALA A 144 -16.62 -9.00 13.20
C ALA A 144 -15.96 -7.86 14.00
N ASN A 145 -14.63 -7.89 14.15
CA ASN A 145 -13.87 -6.86 14.87
C ASN A 145 -13.37 -5.73 13.97
N VAL A 146 -13.15 -6.00 12.68
CA VAL A 146 -12.51 -5.08 11.75
C VAL A 146 -13.36 -4.96 10.49
N ASN A 147 -13.62 -3.72 10.07
CA ASN A 147 -14.33 -3.44 8.82
C ASN A 147 -13.32 -3.24 7.69
N VAL A 148 -12.87 -4.37 7.13
CA VAL A 148 -11.94 -4.46 6.00
C VAL A 148 -12.60 -5.26 4.89
#